data_AF-A0A953ZXY1-F1
#
_entry.id   AF-A0A953ZXY1-F1
#
_cell.length_a   1.000
_cell.length_b   1.000
_cell.length_c   1.000
_cell.angle_alpha   90.00
_cell.angle_beta   90.00
_cell.angle_gamma   90.00
#
_symmetry.space_group_name_H-M   'P 1'
#
loop_
_entity.id
_entity.type
_entity.pdbx_description
1 polymer ?
#
loop_
_entity_poly.entity_id
_entity_poly.type
_entity_poly.pdbx_seq_one_letter_code
_entity_poly.pdbx_strand_id
1 'polypeptide(L)' 'MSEPDVPQEPWDLQRFARLYDAEAEQRHGCRFDPDDLPAEQLERLYHLGRYPSLAEFARRRFEYDAFYR' A
#
# COMPACT_ATOMS: atom_id res chain seq x y z
N MET A 1 9.21 -10.74 -26.18
CA MET A 1 9.08 -9.32 -25.79
C MET A 1 9.23 -9.29 -24.28
N SER A 2 10.31 -8.71 -23.76
CA SER A 2 10.43 -8.49 -22.31
C SER A 2 9.45 -7.38 -21.94
N GLU A 3 8.55 -7.64 -21.01
CA GLU A 3 7.69 -6.59 -20.46
C GLU A 3 8.57 -5.45 -19.93
N PRO A 4 8.17 -4.18 -20.11
CA PRO A 4 8.94 -3.06 -19.60
C PRO A 4 9.07 -3.21 -18.09
N ASP A 5 10.31 -3.17 -17.60
CA ASP A 5 10.61 -3.04 -16.17
C ASP A 5 10.05 -1.68 -15.73
N VAL A 6 8.83 -1.68 -15.19
CA VAL A 6 8.22 -0.46 -14.66
C VAL A 6 9.01 -0.13 -13.40
N PRO A 7 9.71 1.01 -13.33
CA PRO A 7 10.50 1.36 -12.18
C PRO A 7 9.58 1.42 -10.95
N GLN A 8 9.89 0.58 -9.96
CA GLN A 8 9.19 0.52 -8.70
C GLN A 8 9.80 1.54 -7.73
N GLU A 9 8.96 2.39 -7.12
CA GLU A 9 9.38 3.27 -6.02
C GLU A 9 10.05 2.44 -4.90
N PRO A 10 11.14 2.91 -4.27
CA PRO A 10 11.73 2.18 -3.14
C PRO A 10 10.73 2.05 -1.99
N TRP A 11 10.75 0.89 -1.33
CA TRP A 11 9.91 0.63 -0.16
C TRP A 11 10.26 1.59 0.99
N ASP A 12 9.23 2.24 1.55
CA ASP A 12 9.32 3.10 2.73
C ASP A 12 8.03 2.94 3.54
N LEU A 13 8.15 2.26 4.69
CA LEU A 13 7.02 1.97 5.56
C LEU A 13 6.36 3.24 6.11
N GLN A 14 7.15 4.27 6.47
CA GLN A 14 6.62 5.49 7.05
C GLN A 14 5.83 6.28 6.02
N ARG A 15 6.31 6.34 4.78
CA ARG A 15 5.61 6.95 3.65
C ARG A 15 4.34 6.16 3.31
N PHE A 16 4.43 4.84 3.24
CA PHE A 16 3.26 3.98 3.03
C PHE A 16 2.18 4.23 4.08
N ALA A 17 2.52 4.21 5.37
CA ALA A 17 1.55 4.42 6.46
C ALA A 17 0.82 5.76 6.33
N ARG A 18 1.54 6.84 5.99
CA ARG A 18 0.93 8.17 5.76
C ARG A 18 0.00 8.19 4.56
N LEU A 19 0.38 7.54 3.46
CA LEU A 19 -0.45 7.45 2.25
C LEU A 19 -1.71 6.62 2.51
N TYR A 20 -1.56 5.53 3.26
CA TYR A 20 -2.65 4.68 3.66
C TYR A 20 -3.64 5.45 4.57
N ASP A 21 -3.12 6.14 5.60
CA ASP A 21 -3.94 7.00 6.46
C ASP A 21 -4.66 8.10 5.67
N ALA A 22 -3.99 8.70 4.68
CA ALA A 22 -4.62 9.71 3.83
C ALA A 22 -5.77 9.13 2.98
N GLU A 23 -5.62 7.92 2.43
CA GLU A 23 -6.69 7.23 1.72
C GLU A 23 -7.86 6.88 2.66
N ALA A 24 -7.55 6.40 3.87
CA ALA A 24 -8.56 6.06 4.88
C ALA A 24 -9.34 7.30 5.37
N GLU A 25 -8.64 8.40 5.67
CA GLU A 25 -9.24 9.66 6.09
C GLU A 25 -10.09 10.26 4.96
N GLN A 26 -9.57 10.29 3.73
CA GLN A 26 -10.28 10.85 2.58
C GLN A 26 -11.57 10.09 2.26
N ARG A 27 -11.52 8.75 2.28
CA ARG A 27 -12.63 7.92 1.79
C ARG A 27 -13.63 7.55 2.89
N HIS A 28 -13.18 7.37 4.13
CA HIS A 28 -13.99 6.82 5.21
C HIS A 28 -13.96 7.61 6.52
N GLY A 29 -13.17 8.69 6.60
CA GLY A 29 -13.04 9.50 7.81
C GLY A 29 -12.49 8.73 9.01
N CYS A 30 -11.77 7.63 8.77
CA CYS A 30 -11.15 6.80 9.79
C CYS A 30 -9.63 6.80 9.63
N ARG A 31 -8.91 6.59 10.75
CA ARG A 31 -7.46 6.35 10.74
C ARG A 31 -7.20 4.86 10.69
N PHE A 32 -6.16 4.47 9.97
CA PHE A 32 -5.70 3.10 9.95
C PHE A 32 -4.91 2.79 11.21
N ASP A 33 -5.07 1.58 11.73
CA ASP A 33 -4.21 1.08 12.78
C ASP A 33 -3.10 0.22 12.14
N PRO A 34 -1.84 0.68 12.14
CA PRO A 34 -0.74 -0.03 11.49
C PRO A 34 -0.32 -1.33 12.21
N ASP A 35 -0.85 -1.63 13.40
CA ASP A 35 -0.53 -2.87 14.13
C ASP A 35 -1.19 -4.12 13.50
N ASP A 36 -2.13 -3.95 12.56
CA ASP A 36 -2.84 -5.08 11.95
C ASP A 36 -2.00 -5.90 10.95
N LEU A 37 -0.87 -5.37 10.47
CA LEU A 37 -0.04 -6.05 9.47
C LEU A 37 1.45 -5.92 9.77
N PRO A 38 2.21 -7.04 9.79
CA PRO A 38 3.65 -6.97 9.95
C PRO A 38 4.28 -6.26 8.73
N ALA A 39 5.16 -5.29 9.00
CA ALA A 39 5.82 -4.47 7.98
C ALA A 39 6.51 -5.30 6.88
N GLU A 40 7.13 -6.43 7.23
CA GLU A 40 7.78 -7.34 6.29
C GLU A 40 6.78 -7.97 5.29
N GLN A 41 5.55 -8.24 5.72
CA GLN A 41 4.52 -8.77 4.83
C GLN A 41 4.03 -7.70 3.85
N LEU A 42 3.90 -6.45 4.31
CA LEU A 42 3.54 -5.31 3.45
C LEU A 42 4.60 -5.06 2.37
N GLU A 43 5.88 -5.07 2.74
CA GLU A 43 7.00 -4.95 1.81
C GLU A 43 6.96 -6.08 0.77
N ARG A 44 6.76 -7.32 1.21
CA ARG A 44 6.68 -8.46 0.32
C ARG A 44 5.50 -8.33 -0.66
N LEU A 45 4.33 -7.89 -0.19
CA LEU A 45 3.16 -7.67 -1.04
C LEU A 45 3.41 -6.55 -2.06
N TYR A 46 4.10 -5.49 -1.66
CA TYR A 46 4.48 -4.38 -2.54
C TYR A 46 5.33 -4.88 -3.73
N HIS A 47 6.36 -5.68 -3.45
CA HIS A 47 7.23 -6.24 -4.49
C HIS A 47 6.54 -7.32 -5.33
N LEU A 48 5.77 -8.22 -4.70
CA LEU A 48 5.04 -9.28 -5.43
C LEU A 48 3.98 -8.70 -6.36
N GLY A 49 3.27 -7.66 -5.92
CA GLY A 49 2.25 -6.99 -6.72
C GLY A 49 2.81 -6.09 -7.82
N ARG A 50 4.15 -5.89 -7.85
CA ARG A 50 4.84 -5.00 -8.81
C ARG A 50 4.20 -3.61 -8.90
N TYR A 51 3.80 -3.07 -7.75
CA TYR A 51 3.16 -1.77 -7.71
C TYR A 51 4.19 -0.68 -8.07
N PRO A 52 3.87 0.24 -9.00
CA PRO A 52 4.82 1.25 -9.45
C PRO A 52 5.14 2.28 -8.35
N SER A 53 4.24 2.50 -7.38
CA SER A 53 4.41 3.48 -6.30
C SER A 53 3.74 3.02 -5.01
N LEU A 54 4.22 3.54 -3.87
CA LEU A 54 3.59 3.27 -2.58
C LEU A 54 2.18 3.86 -2.49
N ALA A 55 1.88 4.94 -3.24
CA ALA A 55 0.55 5.54 -3.29
C ALA A 55 -0.47 4.59 -3.96
N GLU A 56 -0.09 3.99 -5.09
CA GLU A 56 -0.96 3.00 -5.74
C GLU A 56 -1.15 1.77 -4.86
N PHE A 57 -0.08 1.30 -4.23
CA PHE A 57 -0.14 0.19 -3.29
C PHE A 57 -1.05 0.49 -2.09
N ALA A 58 -0.89 1.66 -1.45
CA ALA A 58 -1.70 2.09 -0.30
C ALA A 58 -3.19 2.14 -0.66
N ARG A 59 -3.54 2.75 -1.79
CA ARG A 59 -4.93 2.80 -2.28
C ARG A 59 -5.50 1.39 -2.49
N ARG A 60 -4.76 0.51 -3.17
CA ARG A 60 -5.20 -0.86 -3.46
C ARG A 60 -5.31 -1.72 -2.20
N ARG A 61 -4.38 -1.55 -1.26
CA ARG A 61 -4.39 -2.22 0.03
C ARG A 61 -5.58 -1.78 0.87
N PHE A 62 -5.87 -0.47 0.88
CA PHE A 62 -7.03 0.09 1.56
C PHE A 62 -8.33 -0.46 0.98
N GLU A 63 -8.47 -0.48 -0.35
CA GLU A 63 -9.63 -1.09 -1.01
C GLU A 63 -9.79 -2.57 -0.62
N TYR A 64 -8.70 -3.33 -0.59
CA TYR A 64 -8.75 -4.72 -0.13
C TYR A 64 -9.23 -4.85 1.32
N ASP A 65 -8.72 -4.02 2.24
CA ASP A 65 -9.18 -4.04 3.64
C ASP A 65 -10.63 -3.59 3.80
N ALA A 66 -11.08 -2.59 3.04
CA ALA A 66 -12.43 -2.08 3.11
C ALA A 66 -13.49 -3.07 2.57
N PHE A 67 -13.12 -3.94 1.63
CA PHE A 67 -14.05 -4.90 1.00
C PHE A 67 -14.00 -6.32 1.57
N TYR A 68 -12.89 -6.74 2.18
CA TYR A 68 -12.66 -8.13 2.59
C TYR A 68 -12.47 -8.32 4.11
N ARG A 69 -12.71 -7.27 4.92
CA ARG A 69 -12.70 -7.32 6.37
C ARG A 69 -14.11 -7.14 6.94
#